data_AF-R2RPL6-F1
#
_entry.id   AF-R2RPL6-F1
#
_cell.length_a   1.000
_cell.length_b   1.000
_cell.length_c   1.000
_cell.angle_alpha   90.00
_cell.angle_beta   90.00
_cell.angle_gamma   90.00
#
_symmetry.space_group_name_H-M   'P 1'
#
loop_
_entity.id
_entity.type
_entity.pdbx_description
1 polymer ?
#
loop_
_entity_poly.entity_id
_entity_poly.type
_entity_poly.pdbx_seq_one_letter_code
_entity_poly.pdbx_strand_id
1 'polypeptide(L)'
;MKKIYFLCTGNSCRSQIAEGYARKLLPKSDFEIRSAGIETHGLNPRAVKVMAEERIDISNQISDLIDMDYFAKADSIITLCGDAKDKCPILPKDAAHEH
;
A
#
# COMPACT_ATOMS: atom_id res chain seq x y z
N MET A 1 -10.74 -13.82 1.64
CA MET A 1 -9.58 -13.03 1.20
C MET A 1 -9.35 -11.94 2.22
N LYS A 2 -8.19 -11.92 2.88
CA LYS A 2 -7.79 -10.87 3.80
C LYS A 2 -7.28 -9.66 3.01
N LYS A 3 -7.66 -8.46 3.42
CA LYS A 3 -7.34 -7.20 2.77
C LYS A 3 -6.22 -6.49 3.49
N ILE A 4 -5.13 -6.23 2.77
CA ILE A 4 -3.98 -5.49 3.29
C ILE A 4 -3.87 -4.17 2.53
N TYR A 5 -3.79 -3.07 3.28
CA TYR A 5 -3.69 -1.74 2.71
C TYR A 5 -2.42 -1.03 3.15
N PHE A 6 -1.49 -0.79 2.22
CA PHE A 6 -0.25 -0.05 2.48
C PHE A 6 -0.43 1.44 2.20
N LEU A 7 -0.25 2.27 3.21
CA LEU A 7 -0.48 3.72 3.13
C LEU A 7 0.81 4.51 3.26
N CYS A 8 1.01 5.51 2.39
CA CYS A 8 2.02 6.54 2.61
C CYS A 8 1.50 7.91 2.14
N THR A 9 2.31 8.98 2.20
CA THR A 9 1.80 10.32 1.86
C THR A 9 1.41 10.43 0.37
N GLY A 10 2.28 10.03 -0.56
CA GLY A 10 2.12 10.31 -1.99
C GLY A 10 1.90 9.09 -2.90
N ASN A 11 1.74 7.89 -2.33
CA ASN A 11 1.71 6.59 -3.02
C ASN A 11 2.81 6.39 -4.09
N SER A 12 4.00 6.93 -3.87
CA SER A 12 5.02 7.02 -4.93
C SER A 12 6.17 6.02 -4.80
N CYS A 13 6.58 5.70 -3.57
CA CYS A 13 7.78 4.88 -3.30
C CYS A 13 7.49 3.73 -2.35
N ARG A 14 7.47 4.00 -1.03
CA ARG A 14 7.41 2.99 0.04
C ARG A 14 6.20 2.06 -0.09
N SER A 15 5.02 2.62 -0.30
CA SER A 15 3.78 1.85 -0.40
C SER A 15 3.71 1.01 -1.69
N GLN A 16 4.27 1.49 -2.80
CA GLN A 16 4.39 0.75 -4.07
C GLN A 16 5.35 -0.45 -3.92
N ILE A 17 6.51 -0.20 -3.30
CA ILE A 17 7.50 -1.23 -2.98
C ILE A 17 6.89 -2.30 -2.06
N ALA A 18 6.20 -1.88 -1.00
CA ALA A 18 5.55 -2.78 -0.06
C ALA A 18 4.46 -3.63 -0.75
N GLU A 19 3.61 -3.02 -1.59
CA GLU A 19 2.62 -3.74 -2.39
C GLU A 19 3.29 -4.77 -3.32
N GLY A 20 4.37 -4.39 -4.00
CA GLY A 20 5.12 -5.29 -4.88
C GLY A 20 5.67 -6.52 -4.15
N TYR A 21 6.31 -6.32 -3.00
CA TYR A 21 6.80 -7.42 -2.16
C TYR A 21 5.66 -8.28 -1.63
N ALA A 22 4.60 -7.67 -1.10
CA ALA A 22 3.47 -8.40 -0.55
C ALA A 22 2.80 -9.28 -1.61
N ARG A 23 2.58 -8.76 -2.83
CA ARG A 23 2.03 -9.53 -3.96
C ARG A 23 2.93 -10.70 -4.41
N LYS A 24 4.25 -10.62 -4.18
CA LYS A 24 5.21 -11.69 -4.49
C LYS A 24 5.26 -12.75 -3.38
N LEU A 25 5.18 -12.33 -2.12
CA LEU A 25 5.38 -13.20 -0.97
C LEU A 25 4.08 -13.87 -0.49
N LEU A 26 2.93 -13.23 -0.69
CA LEU A 26 1.65 -13.71 -0.17
C LEU A 26 0.81 -14.41 -1.25
N PRO A 27 0.11 -15.51 -0.91
CA PRO A 27 -0.74 -16.22 -1.85
C PRO A 27 -1.96 -15.39 -2.26
N LYS A 28 -2.11 -15.16 -3.58
CA LYS A 28 -3.21 -14.38 -4.17
C LYS A 28 -4.61 -14.96 -3.89
N SER A 29 -4.72 -16.24 -3.57
CA SER A 29 -5.98 -16.88 -3.16
C SER A 29 -6.49 -16.36 -1.82
N ASP A 30 -5.57 -15.91 -0.97
CA ASP A 30 -5.87 -15.64 0.43
C ASP A 30 -5.84 -14.15 0.72
N PHE A 31 -5.11 -13.36 -0.08
CA PHE A 31 -4.88 -11.93 0.15
C PHE A 31 -5.28 -11.06 -1.05
N GLU A 32 -6.04 -10.00 -0.76
CA GLU A 32 -6.22 -8.86 -1.64
C GLU A 32 -5.31 -7.73 -1.13
N ILE A 33 -4.43 -7.23 -2.00
CA ILE A 33 -3.36 -6.29 -1.61
C ILE A 33 -3.49 -5.02 -2.43
N ARG A 34 -3.50 -3.87 -1.76
CA ARG A 34 -3.50 -2.54 -2.39
C ARG A 34 -2.57 -1.59 -1.65
N SER A 35 -2.18 -0.52 -2.33
CA SER A 35 -1.53 0.65 -1.75
C SER A 35 -2.25 1.93 -2.13
N ALA A 36 -2.09 2.96 -1.30
CA ALA A 36 -2.63 4.29 -1.58
C ALA A 36 -1.87 5.37 -0.81
N GLY A 37 -2.23 6.63 -1.09
CA GLY A 37 -1.76 7.76 -0.33
C GLY A 37 -2.79 8.84 -0.09
N ILE A 38 -2.44 9.75 0.81
CA ILE A 38 -3.25 10.95 1.11
C ILE A 38 -3.28 11.86 -0.11
N GLU A 39 -2.19 11.87 -0.86
CA GLU A 39 -2.00 12.54 -2.13
C GLU A 39 -1.45 11.54 -3.16
N THR A 40 -1.45 11.91 -4.43
CA THR A 40 -0.83 11.12 -5.51
C THR A 40 0.30 11.92 -6.16
N HIS A 41 1.52 11.36 -6.12
CA HIS A 41 2.69 11.97 -6.78
C HIS A 41 3.17 11.14 -7.98
N GLY A 42 2.41 10.12 -8.37
CA GLY A 42 2.77 9.18 -9.43
C GLY A 42 3.79 8.14 -8.96
N LEU A 43 3.89 7.06 -9.71
CA LEU A 43 4.84 5.98 -9.43
C LEU A 43 6.27 6.46 -9.65
N ASN A 44 7.13 6.36 -8.63
CA ASN A 44 8.51 6.82 -8.73
C ASN A 44 9.33 5.88 -9.64
N PRO A 45 9.96 6.38 -10.72
CA PRO A 45 10.79 5.56 -11.60
C PRO A 45 11.94 4.83 -10.89
N ARG A 46 12.47 5.40 -9.80
CA ARG A 46 13.50 4.75 -8.98
C ARG A 46 12.94 3.57 -8.19
N ALA A 47 11.69 3.64 -7.73
CA ALA A 47 11.03 2.51 -7.08
C ALA A 47 10.84 1.36 -8.07
N VAL A 48 10.42 1.67 -9.31
CA VAL A 48 10.34 0.67 -10.39
C VAL A 48 11.69 0.03 -10.66
N LYS A 49 12.75 0.85 -10.78
CA LYS A 49 14.11 0.36 -11.01
C LYS A 49 14.60 -0.57 -9.90
N VAL A 50 14.48 -0.16 -8.64
CA VAL A 50 14.93 -0.95 -7.49
C VAL A 50 14.16 -2.27 -7.37
N MET A 51 12.85 -2.26 -7.62
CA MET A 51 12.06 -3.50 -7.59
C MET A 51 12.40 -4.43 -8.76
N ALA A 52 12.72 -3.89 -9.93
CA ALA A 52 13.18 -4.68 -11.07
C ALA A 52 14.53 -5.38 -10.80
N GLU A 53 15.44 -4.76 -10.03
CA GLU A 53 16.69 -5.39 -9.58
C GLU A 53 16.42 -6.68 -8.77
N GLU A 54 15.30 -6.71 -8.04
CA GLU A 54 14.80 -7.84 -7.25
C GLU A 54 13.84 -8.78 -8.03
N ARG A 55 13.72 -8.59 -9.35
CA ARG A 55 12.81 -9.31 -10.25
C ARG A 55 11.33 -9.18 -9.82
N ILE A 56 10.94 -7.98 -9.39
CA ILE A 56 9.55 -7.63 -9.06
C ILE A 56 9.14 -6.48 -9.97
N ASP A 57 8.21 -6.75 -10.89
CA ASP A 57 7.68 -5.70 -11.75
C ASP A 57 6.54 -4.96 -11.06
N ILE A 58 6.77 -3.67 -10.79
CA ILE A 58 5.75 -2.74 -10.29
C ILE A 58 5.38 -1.66 -11.31
N SER A 59 5.86 -1.75 -12.55
CA SER A 59 5.67 -0.71 -13.58
C SER A 59 4.20 -0.44 -13.94
N ASN A 60 3.32 -1.42 -13.69
CA ASN A 60 1.89 -1.33 -13.93
C ASN A 60 1.09 -0.98 -12.67
N GLN A 61 1.75 -0.72 -11.53
CA GLN A 61 1.05 -0.24 -10.33
C GLN A 61 0.67 1.24 -10.51
N ILE A 62 -0.43 1.63 -9.87
CA ILE A 62 -1.00 2.98 -9.99
C ILE A 62 -0.80 3.70 -8.65
N SER A 63 -0.49 4.98 -8.73
CA SER A 63 -0.46 5.86 -7.56
C SER A 63 -1.88 6.36 -7.28
N ASP A 64 -2.57 5.70 -6.36
CA ASP A 64 -3.97 5.96 -6.01
C ASP A 64 -4.12 6.78 -4.72
N LEU A 65 -5.23 7.51 -4.64
CA LEU A 65 -5.69 8.12 -3.39
C LEU A 65 -6.28 7.05 -2.48
N ILE A 66 -6.33 7.33 -1.17
CA ILE A 66 -7.02 6.45 -0.22
C ILE A 66 -8.48 6.25 -0.65
N ASP A 67 -8.82 5.00 -0.92
CA ASP A 67 -10.18 4.53 -1.14
C ASP A 67 -10.81 4.20 0.21
N MET A 68 -11.77 5.01 0.63
CA MET A 68 -12.45 4.87 1.92
C MET A 68 -13.27 3.57 2.02
N ASP A 69 -13.80 3.05 0.91
CA ASP A 69 -14.54 1.79 0.91
C ASP A 69 -13.61 0.60 1.11
N TYR A 70 -12.41 0.66 0.54
CA TYR A 70 -11.37 -0.34 0.77
C TYR A 70 -10.78 -0.22 2.18
N PHE A 71 -10.48 1.00 2.63
CA PHE A 71 -10.00 1.31 3.97
C PHE A 71 -10.93 0.77 5.05
N ALA A 72 -12.24 1.02 4.93
CA ALA A 72 -13.25 0.56 5.89
C ALA A 72 -13.35 -0.97 6.00
N LYS A 73 -12.91 -1.70 4.96
CA LYS A 73 -13.00 -3.16 4.85
C LYS A 73 -11.65 -3.84 5.01
N ALA A 74 -10.56 -3.09 5.21
CA ALA A 74 -9.22 -3.65 5.32
C ALA A 74 -9.08 -4.42 6.63
N ASP A 75 -8.56 -5.65 6.56
CA ASP A 75 -8.22 -6.44 7.74
C ASP A 75 -6.90 -5.94 8.37
N SER A 76 -6.02 -5.36 7.56
CA SER A 76 -4.75 -4.78 8.02
C SER A 76 -4.41 -3.49 7.27
N ILE A 77 -4.06 -2.45 8.01
CA ILE A 77 -3.65 -1.14 7.51
C ILE A 77 -2.23 -0.88 7.98
N ILE A 78 -1.31 -0.68 7.04
CA ILE A 78 0.12 -0.55 7.32
C ILE A 78 0.57 0.84 6.86
N THR A 79 0.92 1.70 7.81
CA THR A 79 1.32 3.09 7.52
C THR A 79 2.83 3.21 7.43
N LEU A 80 3.37 3.67 6.29
CA LEU A 80 4.81 3.68 6.00
C LEU A 80 5.47 5.07 6.13
N CYS A 81 4.73 6.05 6.65
CA CYS A 81 5.24 7.38 7.01
C CYS A 81 4.46 7.96 8.21
N GLY A 82 5.14 8.77 9.02
CA GLY A 82 4.53 9.43 10.19
C GLY A 82 3.29 10.24 9.83
N ASP A 83 3.34 10.97 8.71
CA ASP A 83 2.16 11.72 8.21
C ASP A 83 0.96 10.83 7.87
N ALA A 84 1.19 9.62 7.37
CA ALA A 84 0.09 8.68 7.08
C ALA A 84 -0.52 8.10 8.37
N LYS A 85 0.28 7.99 9.44
CA LYS A 85 -0.21 7.62 10.76
C LYS A 85 -1.03 8.75 11.38
N ASP A 86 -0.54 9.99 11.29
CA ASP A 86 -1.15 11.15 11.96
C ASP A 86 -2.40 11.67 11.23
N LYS A 87 -2.49 11.48 9.91
CA LYS A 87 -3.63 11.90 9.08
C LYS A 87 -4.57 10.75 8.69
N CYS A 88 -4.34 9.54 9.22
CA CYS A 88 -5.22 8.42 8.92
C CYS A 88 -6.63 8.69 9.49
N PRO A 89 -7.70 8.41 8.72
CA PRO A 89 -9.05 8.38 9.24
C PRO A 89 -9.15 7.44 10.46
N ILE A 90 -10.21 7.60 11.28
CA ILE A 90 -10.49 6.68 12.38
C ILE A 90 -10.49 5.24 11.83
N LEU A 91 -9.58 4.42 12.34
CA LEU A 91 -9.39 3.05 11.89
C LEU A 91 -10.68 2.22 12.11
N PRO A 92 -10.99 1.28 11.21
CA PRO A 92 -12.07 0.31 11.44
C PRO A 92 -11.81 -0.46 12.75
N LYS A 93 -12.87 -0.74 13.52
CA LYS A 93 -12.76 -1.33 14.87
C LYS A 93 -11.97 -2.64 14.95
N ASP A 94 -11.99 -3.42 13.87
CA ASP A 94 -11.41 -4.77 13.84
C ASP A 94 -10.13 -4.87 12.99
N ALA A 95 -9.65 -3.75 12.43
CA ALA A 95 -8.45 -3.75 11.59
C ALA A 95 -7.17 -3.73 12.45
N ALA A 96 -6.22 -4.59 12.12
CA ALA A 96 -4.86 -4.49 12.65
C ALA A 96 -4.16 -3.27 12.05
N HIS A 97 -3.49 -2.46 12.89
CA HIS A 97 -2.73 -1.29 12.43
C HIS A 97 -1.27 -1.40 12.85
N GLU A 98 -0.39 -1.34 11.85
CA GLU A 98 1.06 -1.45 12.00
C GLU A 98 1.75 -0.22 11.37
N HIS A 99 2.92 0.15 11.92
CA HIS A 99 3.74 1.29 11.48
C HIS A 99 5.20 0.88 11.39
#